data_AF-A0A2V7JSU1-F1
#
_entry.id   AF-A0A2V7JSU1-F1
#
_cell.length_a   1.000
_cell.length_b   1.000
_cell.length_c   1.000
_cell.angle_alpha   90.00
_cell.angle_beta   90.00
_cell.angle_gamma   90.00
#
_symmetry.space_group_name_H-M   'P 1'
#
loop_
_entity.id
_entity.type
_entity.pdbx_description
1 polymer ?
#
loop_
_entity_poly.entity_id
_entity_poly.type
_entity_poly.pdbx_seq_one_letter_code
_entity_poly.pdbx_strand_id
1 'polypeptide(L)'
;MADSADNRAEMPFLDHLEELRWRILYSLLAIVVGTLVGWVLVERVDIIGLLTRPIAPLIPGGKLRVTSPTDPFFITLKFAFAVGLVLGSPVVGYQAWAFLVPALYPRERRLIVPALSAGALLFLGGAAAAYFWVLPRALAVLLSFQQGVFDPLITADKYFAFAGQLILAFGLVTELPLVIVILAALGLVTSQFLARNRRYAVVISAVAAALLAPPDAVSMLLMMVPLWLLYEIGIWCAWMVERRRGRRARSSTASAIGLTALLFTVAGSLEAQTPVRPVRPDTTLRRTPAESAQARALDTATARRLGLPTGPSRSFPPSDPVIDSLLKLKGFRVTKYMADTLVVQGGDTQITHLRGEALVEREGTKLESDSIRYRQRTCRLDAVGDPRLFDQATVMVGEGMKYDTCVKRGTVSKALTAFQQGSARWYVRGDLAVDSGSTRLYGAKSEVTSDDNPVPDYHFSTGEMKWLNKNVMVARPAVLYVRDVPILWLPFIFQDVRKGRRSGILVPRFGLNDIVRPVRSYQRHLSNFGYYIVVNDYLDFLASGDWYAGRYFAYRAQTRYRWLDRFIRASRRGLASTRTSITRATPASFKPTPSTRISPPRACTRP
;
A
#
# COMPACT_ATOMS: atom_id res chain seq x y z
N MET A 1 -33.13 -18.30 24.22
CA MET A 1 -31.98 -19.08 23.71
C MET A 1 -32.11 -19.28 22.19
N ALA A 2 -32.23 -18.18 21.43
CA ALA A 2 -32.44 -18.21 19.97
C ALA A 2 -31.75 -17.06 19.21
N ASP A 3 -30.88 -16.29 19.88
CA ASP A 3 -30.36 -15.01 19.36
C ASP A 3 -28.85 -15.02 19.05
N SER A 4 -28.23 -16.20 18.98
CA SER A 4 -26.77 -16.35 18.83
C SER A 4 -26.32 -16.99 17.51
N ALA A 5 -27.19 -17.10 16.51
CA ALA A 5 -26.87 -17.77 15.24
C ALA A 5 -26.42 -16.83 14.11
N ASP A 6 -26.76 -15.53 14.16
CA ASP A 6 -26.60 -14.64 12.98
C ASP A 6 -25.35 -13.74 12.99
N ASN A 7 -24.61 -13.65 14.12
CA ASN A 7 -23.43 -12.76 14.25
C ASN A 7 -22.08 -13.40 13.88
N ARG A 8 -22.04 -14.58 13.25
CA ARG A 8 -20.76 -15.23 12.86
C ARG A 8 -20.15 -14.71 11.55
N ALA A 9 -20.84 -13.84 10.83
CA ALA A 9 -20.40 -13.41 9.50
C ALA A 9 -19.41 -12.23 9.48
N GLU A 10 -19.26 -11.47 10.58
CA GLU A 10 -18.33 -10.34 10.65
C GLU A 10 -17.52 -10.39 11.94
N MET A 11 -16.35 -11.03 11.89
CA MET A 11 -15.41 -11.02 13.02
C MET A 11 -14.72 -9.65 13.12
N PRO A 12 -14.66 -9.03 14.31
CA PRO A 12 -13.83 -7.86 14.57
C PRO A 12 -12.36 -8.08 14.14
N PHE A 13 -11.69 -7.05 13.62
CA PHE A 13 -10.29 -7.13 13.15
C PHE A 13 -9.31 -7.69 14.18
N LEU A 14 -9.54 -7.43 15.47
CA LEU A 14 -8.72 -7.97 16.56
C LEU A 14 -8.91 -9.48 16.74
N ASP A 15 -10.13 -9.98 16.57
CA ASP A 15 -10.44 -11.41 16.64
C ASP A 15 -9.85 -12.16 15.46
N HIS A 16 -9.74 -11.51 14.30
CA HIS A 16 -9.02 -12.07 13.14
C HIS A 16 -7.51 -12.20 13.38
N LEU A 17 -6.88 -11.27 14.10
CA LEU A 17 -5.47 -11.37 14.50
C LEU A 17 -5.24 -12.43 15.59
N GLU A 18 -6.17 -12.55 16.54
CA GLU A 18 -6.19 -13.60 17.56
C GLU A 18 -6.26 -14.99 16.90
N GLU A 19 -7.12 -15.14 15.88
CA GLU A 19 -7.24 -16.36 15.09
C GLU A 19 -5.94 -16.67 14.34
N LEU A 20 -5.30 -15.67 13.70
CA LEU A 20 -4.02 -15.86 13.00
C LEU A 20 -2.94 -16.47 13.92
N ARG A 21 -2.80 -15.96 15.16
CA ARG A 21 -1.82 -16.45 16.12
C ARG A 21 -2.01 -17.93 16.41
N TRP A 22 -3.24 -18.33 16.73
CA TRP A 22 -3.56 -19.71 17.06
C TRP A 22 -3.39 -20.64 15.86
N ARG A 23 -3.80 -20.20 14.66
CA ARG A 23 -3.61 -20.96 13.42
C ARG A 23 -2.13 -21.20 13.12
N ILE A 24 -1.28 -20.19 13.27
CA ILE A 24 0.18 -20.32 13.11
C ILE A 24 0.75 -21.30 14.14
N LEU A 25 0.31 -21.23 15.40
CA LEU A 25 0.80 -22.12 16.45
C LEU A 25 0.42 -23.59 16.19
N TYR A 26 -0.81 -23.85 15.73
CA TYR A 26 -1.23 -25.20 15.34
C TYR A 26 -0.51 -25.71 14.09
N SER A 27 -0.26 -24.85 13.10
CA SER A 27 0.55 -25.21 11.92
C SER A 27 1.98 -25.54 12.30
N LEU A 28 2.59 -24.76 13.20
CA LEU A 28 3.94 -25.01 13.70
C LEU A 28 3.99 -26.33 14.48
N LEU A 29 3.01 -26.57 15.36
CA LEU A 29 2.89 -27.82 16.11
C LEU A 29 2.75 -29.02 15.16
N ALA A 30 1.94 -28.89 14.10
CA ALA A 30 1.77 -29.94 13.10
C ALA A 30 3.07 -30.25 12.35
N ILE A 31 3.89 -29.24 12.03
CA ILE A 31 5.20 -29.43 11.40
C ILE A 31 6.18 -30.12 12.37
N VAL A 32 6.18 -29.74 13.66
CA VAL A 32 7.04 -30.37 14.68
C VAL A 32 6.67 -31.83 14.87
N VAL A 33 5.38 -32.14 15.06
CA VAL A 33 4.88 -33.52 15.17
C VAL A 33 5.15 -34.29 13.88
N GLY A 34 4.91 -33.68 12.73
CA GLY A 34 5.23 -34.25 11.42
C GLY A 34 6.71 -34.59 11.28
N THR A 35 7.60 -33.72 11.77
CA THR A 35 9.06 -33.91 11.74
C THR A 35 9.49 -35.06 12.65
N LEU A 36 8.88 -35.20 13.84
CA LEU A 36 9.14 -36.34 14.73
C LEU A 36 8.68 -37.66 14.11
N VAL A 37 7.50 -37.68 13.51
CA VAL A 37 6.99 -38.86 12.77
C VAL A 37 7.86 -39.15 11.54
N GLY A 38 8.27 -38.10 10.83
CA GLY A 38 9.18 -38.16 9.69
C GLY A 38 10.53 -38.75 10.06
N TRP A 39 11.08 -38.39 11.23
CA TRP A 39 12.32 -38.97 11.75
C TRP A 39 12.20 -40.48 11.94
N VAL A 40 11.14 -40.94 12.60
CA VAL A 40 10.85 -42.37 12.80
C VAL A 40 10.68 -43.10 11.45
N LEU A 41 10.04 -42.46 10.46
CA LEU A 41 9.87 -43.02 9.13
C LEU A 41 11.17 -43.09 8.33
N VAL A 42 12.04 -42.08 8.43
CA VAL A 42 13.37 -42.08 7.77
C VAL A 42 14.21 -43.23 8.30
N GLU A 43 14.22 -43.45 9.62
CA GLU A 43 14.94 -44.56 10.25
C GLU A 43 14.34 -45.94 9.91
N ARG A 44 13.01 -46.04 9.79
CA ARG A 44 12.32 -47.33 9.64
C ARG A 44 12.09 -47.78 8.20
N VAL A 45 12.00 -46.86 7.24
CA VAL A 45 11.59 -47.13 5.83
C VAL A 45 12.76 -47.03 4.84
N ASP A 46 13.99 -46.82 5.31
CA ASP A 46 15.20 -46.67 4.48
C ASP A 46 15.00 -45.64 3.34
N ILE A 47 14.50 -44.46 3.71
CA ILE A 47 14.23 -43.35 2.77
C ILE A 47 15.52 -42.89 2.07
N ILE A 48 16.66 -43.05 2.74
CA ILE A 48 18.00 -42.81 2.18
C ILE A 48 18.29 -43.81 1.05
N GLY A 49 17.94 -45.09 1.22
CA GLY A 49 17.99 -46.10 0.17
C GLY A 49 17.09 -45.79 -1.03
N LEU A 50 15.91 -45.21 -0.81
CA LEU A 50 15.04 -44.76 -1.91
C LEU A 50 15.70 -43.63 -2.70
N LEU A 51 16.17 -42.58 -2.02
CA LEU A 51 16.78 -41.42 -2.66
C LEU A 51 18.12 -41.69 -3.32
N THR A 52 18.82 -42.78 -2.98
CA THR A 52 20.09 -43.15 -3.62
C THR A 52 19.91 -43.97 -4.91
N ARG A 53 18.73 -44.55 -5.15
CA ARG A 53 18.44 -45.31 -6.39
C ARG A 53 18.67 -44.55 -7.69
N PRO A 54 18.30 -43.26 -7.85
CA PRO A 54 18.46 -42.55 -9.11
C PRO A 54 19.93 -42.27 -9.47
N ILE A 55 20.82 -42.23 -8.47
CA ILE A 55 22.25 -41.93 -8.68
C ILE A 55 23.14 -43.18 -8.67
N ALA A 56 22.67 -44.28 -8.07
CA ALA A 56 23.39 -45.55 -8.02
C ALA A 56 23.92 -46.09 -9.37
N PRO A 57 23.19 -46.01 -10.50
CA PRO A 57 23.69 -46.49 -11.79
C PRO A 57 24.68 -45.54 -12.48
N LEU A 58 24.86 -44.30 -11.98
CA LEU A 58 25.72 -43.28 -12.59
C LEU A 58 27.06 -43.09 -11.85
N ILE A 59 27.35 -43.83 -10.77
CA ILE A 59 28.59 -43.72 -9.98
C ILE A 59 29.41 -45.04 -10.04
N PRO A 60 30.71 -45.00 -10.40
CA PRO A 60 31.59 -46.17 -10.28
C PRO A 60 31.76 -46.55 -8.79
N GLY A 61 31.26 -47.73 -8.41
CA GLY A 61 31.35 -48.27 -7.03
C GLY A 61 30.13 -48.02 -6.12
N GLY A 62 29.09 -47.33 -6.59
CA GLY A 62 27.74 -47.34 -5.99
C GLY A 62 27.58 -46.80 -4.56
N LYS A 63 28.63 -46.21 -3.95
CA LYS A 63 28.58 -45.69 -2.56
C LYS A 63 28.96 -44.20 -2.51
N LEU A 64 28.05 -43.38 -1.99
CA LEU A 64 28.30 -41.97 -1.70
C LEU A 64 29.32 -41.86 -0.56
N ARG A 65 30.34 -41.02 -0.72
CA ARG A 65 31.34 -40.78 0.33
C ARG A 65 30.89 -39.65 1.25
N VAL A 66 31.12 -39.84 2.55
CA VAL A 66 30.83 -38.89 3.61
C VAL A 66 32.13 -38.19 4.00
N THR A 67 32.10 -36.86 4.14
CA THR A 67 33.28 -36.03 4.40
C THR A 67 33.45 -35.69 5.88
N SER A 68 32.36 -35.64 6.64
CA SER A 68 32.38 -35.38 8.08
C SER A 68 31.54 -36.41 8.85
N PRO A 69 31.94 -36.79 10.08
CA PRO A 69 31.16 -37.72 10.90
C PRO A 69 29.78 -37.14 11.29
N THR A 70 29.59 -35.83 11.20
CA THR A 70 28.32 -35.15 11.46
C THR A 70 27.37 -35.12 10.27
N ASP A 71 27.84 -35.39 9.04
CA ASP A 71 27.01 -35.31 7.82
C ASP A 71 25.78 -36.23 7.88
N PRO A 72 25.88 -37.52 8.30
CA PRO A 72 24.72 -38.42 8.32
C PRO A 72 23.60 -37.93 9.25
N PHE A 73 23.96 -37.32 10.38
CA PHE A 73 23.00 -36.73 11.32
C PHE A 73 22.25 -35.55 10.69
N PHE A 74 22.96 -34.58 10.09
CA PHE A 74 22.33 -33.43 9.44
C PHE A 74 21.51 -33.82 8.20
N ILE A 75 21.95 -34.82 7.44
CA ILE A 75 21.20 -35.38 6.31
C ILE A 75 19.88 -35.96 6.81
N THR A 76 19.92 -36.82 7.83
CA THR A 76 18.73 -37.45 8.42
C THR A 76 17.77 -36.39 8.96
N LEU A 77 18.26 -35.35 9.64
CA LEU A 77 17.45 -34.25 10.15
C LEU A 77 16.77 -33.45 9.04
N LYS A 78 17.50 -33.09 7.97
CA LYS A 78 16.95 -32.36 6.82
C LYS A 78 15.83 -33.17 6.15
N PHE A 79 16.00 -34.49 6.01
CA PHE A 79 14.97 -35.36 5.43
C PHE A 79 13.79 -35.60 6.35
N ALA A 80 14.02 -35.82 7.65
CA ALA A 80 12.96 -35.93 8.64
C ALA A 80 12.09 -34.67 8.64
N PHE A 81 12.71 -33.49 8.53
CA PHE A 81 12.00 -32.21 8.38
C PHE A 81 11.25 -32.11 7.06
N ALA A 82 11.86 -32.49 5.93
CA ALA A 82 11.19 -32.45 4.62
C ALA A 82 9.98 -33.41 4.56
N VAL A 83 10.15 -34.66 5.00
CA VAL A 83 9.07 -35.65 5.12
C VAL A 83 8.02 -35.17 6.11
N GLY A 84 8.44 -34.59 7.24
CA GLY A 84 7.54 -34.03 8.23
C GLY A 84 6.73 -32.84 7.72
N LEU A 85 7.30 -32.02 6.84
CA LEU A 85 6.60 -30.95 6.15
C LEU A 85 5.56 -31.49 5.18
N VAL A 86 5.88 -32.56 4.44
CA VAL A 86 4.91 -33.24 3.56
C VAL A 86 3.77 -33.85 4.36
N LEU A 87 4.06 -34.55 5.46
CA LEU A 87 3.05 -35.14 6.34
C LEU A 87 2.22 -34.10 7.10
N GLY A 88 2.84 -32.97 7.47
CA GLY A 88 2.17 -31.84 8.13
C GLY A 88 1.38 -30.95 7.17
N SER A 89 1.67 -31.01 5.86
CA SER A 89 1.05 -30.16 4.83
C SER A 89 -0.48 -30.19 4.79
N PRO A 90 -1.20 -31.31 5.04
CA PRO A 90 -2.66 -31.30 5.05
C PRO A 90 -3.22 -30.48 6.22
N VAL A 91 -2.56 -30.56 7.38
CA VAL A 91 -2.96 -29.80 8.58
C VAL A 91 -2.64 -28.32 8.39
N VAL A 92 -1.45 -27.99 7.88
CA VAL A 92 -1.06 -26.61 7.57
C VAL A 92 -2.00 -25.99 6.54
N GLY A 93 -2.33 -26.74 5.48
CA GLY A 93 -3.30 -26.33 4.46
C GLY A 93 -4.71 -26.10 5.03
N TYR A 94 -5.16 -26.97 5.94
CA TYR A 94 -6.43 -26.79 6.65
C TYR A 94 -6.45 -25.54 7.54
N GLN A 95 -5.37 -25.26 8.28
CA GLN A 95 -5.31 -24.08 9.14
C GLN A 95 -5.21 -22.79 8.32
N ALA A 96 -4.45 -22.81 7.22
CA ALA A 96 -4.42 -21.70 6.26
C ALA A 96 -5.82 -21.45 5.68
N TRP A 97 -6.52 -22.51 5.26
CA TRP A 97 -7.90 -22.44 4.79
C TRP A 97 -8.86 -21.87 5.84
N ALA A 98 -8.81 -22.38 7.07
CA ALA A 98 -9.70 -21.97 8.14
C ALA A 98 -9.53 -20.48 8.50
N PHE A 99 -8.32 -19.94 8.32
CA PHE A 99 -8.04 -18.51 8.45
C PHE A 99 -8.56 -17.67 7.27
N LEU A 100 -8.56 -18.21 6.04
CA LEU A 100 -9.05 -17.53 4.85
C LEU A 100 -10.60 -17.50 4.78
N VAL A 101 -11.28 -18.55 5.26
CA VAL A 101 -12.74 -18.71 5.17
C VAL A 101 -13.56 -17.50 5.68
N PRO A 102 -13.24 -16.87 6.83
CA PRO A 102 -13.98 -15.71 7.33
C PRO A 102 -13.92 -14.50 6.40
N ALA A 103 -12.89 -14.41 5.54
CA ALA A 103 -12.71 -13.30 4.61
C ALA A 103 -13.38 -13.51 3.24
N LEU A 104 -14.00 -14.68 2.99
CA LEU A 104 -14.57 -15.05 1.69
C LEU A 104 -16.11 -15.22 1.73
N TYR A 105 -16.77 -14.93 0.60
CA TYR A 105 -18.23 -15.03 0.52
C TYR A 105 -18.70 -16.49 0.69
N PRO A 106 -19.90 -16.73 1.24
CA PRO A 106 -20.42 -18.09 1.48
C PRO A 106 -20.45 -18.99 0.23
N ARG A 107 -20.62 -18.38 -0.96
CA ARG A 107 -20.60 -19.08 -2.26
C ARG A 107 -19.18 -19.47 -2.71
N GLU A 108 -18.15 -18.75 -2.28
CA GLU A 108 -16.74 -18.99 -2.60
C GLU A 108 -16.16 -20.10 -1.72
N ARG A 109 -16.61 -20.21 -0.46
CA ARG A 109 -16.20 -21.26 0.49
C ARG A 109 -16.30 -22.68 -0.09
N ARG A 110 -17.31 -22.94 -0.94
CA ARG A 110 -17.56 -24.26 -1.55
C ARG A 110 -16.57 -24.63 -2.67
N LEU A 111 -15.90 -23.64 -3.27
CA LEU A 111 -14.90 -23.84 -4.32
C LEU A 111 -13.52 -24.19 -3.75
N ILE A 112 -13.24 -23.77 -2.52
CA ILE A 112 -11.90 -23.89 -1.93
C ILE A 112 -11.62 -25.31 -1.42
N VAL A 113 -12.63 -26.01 -0.90
CA VAL A 113 -12.47 -27.40 -0.40
C VAL A 113 -11.95 -28.35 -1.49
N PRO A 114 -12.57 -28.46 -2.68
CA PRO A 114 -12.05 -29.31 -3.75
C PRO A 114 -10.71 -28.79 -4.30
N ALA A 115 -10.46 -27.48 -4.25
CA ALA A 115 -9.18 -26.90 -4.67
C ALA A 115 -8.04 -27.29 -3.72
N LEU A 116 -8.26 -27.30 -2.40
CA LEU A 116 -7.26 -27.69 -1.42
C LEU A 116 -6.88 -29.17 -1.54
N SER A 117 -7.86 -30.05 -1.73
CA SER A 117 -7.57 -31.48 -2.00
C SER A 117 -6.86 -31.68 -3.34
N ALA A 118 -7.25 -30.93 -4.37
CA ALA A 118 -6.56 -30.98 -5.66
C ALA A 118 -5.11 -30.49 -5.53
N GLY A 119 -4.85 -29.46 -4.72
CA GLY A 119 -3.51 -28.94 -4.45
C GLY A 119 -2.60 -29.94 -3.74
N ALA A 120 -3.10 -30.61 -2.70
CA ALA A 120 -2.34 -31.66 -2.03
C ALA A 120 -1.94 -32.79 -3.00
N LEU A 121 -2.86 -33.22 -3.87
CA LEU A 121 -2.57 -34.21 -4.91
C LEU A 121 -1.58 -33.69 -5.96
N LEU A 122 -1.70 -32.42 -6.36
CA LEU A 122 -0.80 -31.79 -7.33
C LEU A 122 0.62 -31.67 -6.78
N PHE A 123 0.76 -31.28 -5.51
CA PHE A 123 2.05 -31.18 -4.83
C PHE A 123 2.74 -32.54 -4.73
N LEU A 124 2.00 -33.58 -4.31
CA LEU A 124 2.52 -34.96 -4.29
C LEU A 124 2.89 -35.46 -5.69
N GLY A 125 2.06 -35.15 -6.70
CA GLY A 125 2.33 -35.46 -8.10
C GLY A 125 3.59 -34.76 -8.62
N GLY A 126 3.80 -33.49 -8.25
CA GLY A 126 4.99 -32.72 -8.60
C GLY A 126 6.25 -33.25 -7.93
N ALA A 127 6.19 -33.58 -6.64
CA ALA A 127 7.29 -34.20 -5.92
C ALA A 127 7.67 -35.57 -6.52
N ALA A 128 6.67 -36.37 -6.92
CA ALA A 128 6.89 -37.64 -7.60
C ALA A 128 7.53 -37.44 -9.00
N ALA A 129 7.01 -36.50 -9.80
CA ALA A 129 7.57 -36.19 -11.12
C ALA A 129 9.02 -35.67 -11.02
N ALA A 130 9.32 -34.89 -9.98
CA ALA A 130 10.66 -34.41 -9.70
C ALA A 130 11.64 -35.56 -9.43
N TYR A 131 11.24 -36.51 -8.58
CA TYR A 131 12.06 -37.67 -8.23
C TYR A 131 12.22 -38.67 -9.39
N PHE A 132 11.14 -39.04 -10.07
CA PHE A 132 11.18 -40.07 -11.12
C PHE A 132 11.66 -39.56 -12.49
N TRP A 133 11.45 -38.29 -12.80
CA TRP A 133 11.64 -37.77 -14.16
C TRP A 133 12.73 -36.70 -14.25
N VAL A 134 12.70 -35.72 -13.37
CA VAL A 134 13.60 -34.55 -13.45
C VAL A 134 14.98 -34.86 -12.89
N LEU A 135 15.03 -35.40 -11.67
CA LEU A 135 16.27 -35.73 -10.96
C LEU A 135 17.22 -36.64 -11.77
N PRO A 136 16.80 -37.79 -12.34
CA PRO A 136 17.71 -38.64 -13.11
C PRO A 136 18.23 -37.97 -14.39
N ARG A 137 17.43 -37.15 -15.06
CA ARG A 137 17.87 -36.43 -16.26
C ARG A 137 18.84 -35.30 -15.94
N ALA A 138 18.60 -34.57 -14.86
CA ALA A 138 19.53 -33.55 -14.38
C ALA A 138 20.89 -34.19 -14.06
N LEU A 139 20.91 -35.30 -13.34
CA LEU A 139 22.15 -36.03 -13.02
C LEU A 139 22.85 -36.58 -14.27
N ALA A 140 22.10 -37.14 -15.22
CA ALA A 140 22.66 -37.65 -16.48
C ALA A 140 23.34 -36.54 -17.30
N VAL A 141 22.73 -35.35 -17.37
CA VAL A 141 23.31 -34.18 -18.04
C VAL A 141 24.56 -33.70 -17.30
N LEU A 142 24.48 -33.51 -15.98
CA LEU A 142 25.62 -33.07 -15.16
C LEU A 142 26.85 -33.98 -15.32
N LEU A 143 26.62 -35.30 -15.34
CA LEU A 143 27.70 -36.30 -15.42
C LEU A 143 28.18 -36.54 -16.86
N SER A 144 27.36 -36.22 -17.87
CA SER A 144 27.77 -36.31 -19.28
C SER A 144 28.89 -35.33 -19.64
N PHE A 145 29.01 -34.18 -18.95
CA PHE A 145 30.06 -33.19 -19.20
C PHE A 145 31.45 -33.59 -18.69
N GLN A 146 31.54 -34.61 -17.82
CA GLN A 146 32.78 -34.98 -17.13
C GLN A 146 33.40 -36.30 -17.61
N GLN A 147 32.92 -36.87 -18.73
CA GLN A 147 33.45 -38.14 -19.22
C GLN A 147 34.92 -38.01 -19.64
N GLY A 148 35.82 -38.67 -18.89
CA GLY A 148 37.19 -38.97 -19.32
C GLY A 148 38.35 -38.14 -18.74
N VAL A 149 38.12 -37.17 -17.82
CA VAL A 149 39.21 -36.30 -17.29
C VAL A 149 39.38 -36.34 -15.77
N PHE A 150 38.31 -36.60 -14.99
CA PHE A 150 38.37 -36.62 -13.53
C PHE A 150 37.50 -37.77 -12.97
N ASP A 151 37.94 -38.40 -11.87
CA ASP A 151 37.10 -39.33 -11.10
C ASP A 151 36.05 -38.51 -10.31
N PRO A 152 34.74 -38.60 -10.62
CA PRO A 152 33.73 -37.78 -9.99
C PRO A 152 33.51 -38.21 -8.52
N LEU A 153 34.05 -37.45 -7.58
CA LEU A 153 33.86 -37.68 -6.15
C LEU A 153 32.60 -36.94 -5.64
N ILE A 154 31.44 -37.59 -5.70
CA ILE A 154 30.17 -37.01 -5.25
C ILE A 154 29.97 -37.27 -3.75
N THR A 155 29.94 -36.19 -2.96
CA THR A 155 29.63 -36.23 -1.52
C THR A 155 28.13 -36.36 -1.27
N ALA A 156 27.75 -37.15 -0.26
CA ALA A 156 26.36 -37.38 0.12
C ALA A 156 25.57 -36.07 0.41
N ASP A 157 26.13 -35.14 1.19
CA ASP A 157 25.43 -33.90 1.57
C ASP A 157 25.06 -33.02 0.36
N LYS A 158 25.98 -32.88 -0.62
CA LYS A 158 25.70 -32.10 -1.85
C LYS A 158 24.61 -32.73 -2.70
N TYR A 159 24.65 -34.06 -2.85
CA TYR A 159 23.63 -34.79 -3.59
C TYR A 159 22.25 -34.62 -2.97
N PHE A 160 22.14 -34.85 -1.66
CA PHE A 160 20.86 -34.78 -0.95
C PHE A 160 20.32 -33.37 -0.83
N ALA A 161 21.18 -32.36 -0.65
CA ALA A 161 20.79 -30.96 -0.67
C ALA A 161 20.20 -30.57 -2.03
N PHE A 162 20.86 -30.97 -3.12
CA PHE A 162 20.37 -30.75 -4.48
C PHE A 162 19.03 -31.46 -4.73
N ALA A 163 18.95 -32.77 -4.47
CA ALA A 163 17.74 -33.55 -4.69
C ALA A 163 16.56 -33.06 -3.83
N GLY A 164 16.80 -32.74 -2.56
CA GLY A 164 15.78 -32.23 -1.64
C GLY A 164 15.23 -30.86 -2.06
N GLN A 165 16.10 -29.91 -2.41
CA GLN A 165 15.69 -28.60 -2.89
C GLN A 165 14.90 -28.72 -4.21
N LEU A 166 15.35 -29.57 -5.12
CA LEU A 166 14.69 -29.83 -6.40
C LEU A 166 13.28 -30.42 -6.22
N ILE A 167 13.11 -31.44 -5.37
CA ILE A 167 11.82 -32.08 -5.12
C ILE A 167 10.84 -31.10 -4.46
N LEU A 168 11.28 -30.36 -3.44
CA LEU A 168 10.43 -29.37 -2.76
C LEU A 168 10.00 -28.25 -3.70
N ALA A 169 10.93 -27.71 -4.48
CA ALA A 169 10.64 -26.59 -5.35
C ALA A 169 9.78 -27.02 -6.55
N PHE A 170 9.96 -28.23 -7.11
CA PHE A 170 9.01 -28.75 -8.10
C PHE A 170 7.60 -28.97 -7.52
N GLY A 171 7.49 -29.51 -6.31
CA GLY A 171 6.20 -29.65 -5.63
C GLY A 171 5.48 -28.30 -5.49
N LEU A 172 6.20 -27.26 -5.07
CA LEU A 172 5.65 -25.92 -4.92
C LEU A 172 5.28 -25.27 -6.27
N VAL A 173 6.13 -25.42 -7.29
CA VAL A 173 5.83 -24.92 -8.64
C VAL A 173 4.60 -25.62 -9.22
N THR A 174 4.41 -26.92 -8.99
CA THR A 174 3.21 -27.62 -9.47
C THR A 174 1.91 -27.10 -8.87
N GLU A 175 1.94 -26.25 -7.83
CA GLU A 175 0.75 -25.55 -7.34
C GLU A 175 0.36 -24.33 -8.21
N LEU A 176 1.25 -23.83 -9.07
CA LEU A 176 0.98 -22.67 -9.93
C LEU A 176 -0.31 -22.81 -10.79
N PRO A 177 -0.57 -23.94 -11.48
CA PRO A 177 -1.83 -24.14 -12.18
C PRO A 177 -3.07 -24.02 -11.29
N LEU A 178 -2.99 -24.54 -10.05
CA LEU A 178 -4.09 -24.45 -9.09
C LEU A 178 -4.35 -22.99 -8.68
N VAL A 179 -3.28 -22.25 -8.36
CA VAL A 179 -3.38 -20.83 -8.00
C VAL A 179 -4.01 -20.03 -9.15
N ILE A 180 -3.58 -20.27 -10.39
CA ILE A 180 -4.13 -19.62 -11.59
C ILE A 180 -5.62 -19.94 -11.74
N VAL A 181 -6.02 -21.20 -11.53
CA VAL A 181 -7.43 -21.64 -11.58
C VAL A 181 -8.27 -20.95 -10.51
N ILE A 182 -7.76 -20.81 -9.28
CA ILE A 182 -8.45 -20.11 -8.19
C ILE A 182 -8.62 -18.63 -8.53
N LEU A 183 -7.57 -17.96 -9.00
CA LEU A 183 -7.62 -16.55 -9.38
C LEU A 183 -8.58 -16.31 -10.57
N ALA A 184 -8.61 -17.22 -11.54
CA ALA A 184 -9.55 -17.19 -12.66
C ALA A 184 -11.00 -17.45 -12.20
N ALA A 185 -11.20 -18.36 -11.25
CA ALA A 185 -12.50 -18.62 -10.64
C ALA A 185 -13.03 -17.39 -9.88
N LEU A 186 -12.16 -16.65 -9.19
CA LEU A 186 -12.48 -15.38 -8.51
C LEU A 186 -12.70 -14.21 -9.48
N GLY A 187 -12.25 -14.32 -10.73
CA GLY A 187 -12.34 -13.25 -11.74
C GLY A 187 -11.27 -12.17 -11.60
N LEU A 188 -10.21 -12.43 -10.82
CA LEU A 188 -9.05 -11.53 -10.67
C LEU A 188 -8.13 -11.57 -11.89
N VAL A 189 -8.11 -12.70 -12.60
CA VAL A 189 -7.24 -12.94 -13.75
C VAL A 189 -8.05 -13.58 -14.87
N THR A 190 -7.84 -13.15 -16.11
CA THR A 190 -8.46 -13.75 -17.29
C THR A 190 -7.47 -14.61 -18.08
N SER A 191 -7.97 -15.64 -18.78
CA SER A 191 -7.16 -16.48 -19.68
C SER A 191 -6.44 -15.65 -20.76
N GLN A 192 -7.09 -14.58 -21.25
CA GLN A 192 -6.52 -13.63 -22.20
C GLN A 192 -5.38 -12.80 -21.61
N PHE A 193 -5.48 -12.39 -20.33
CA PHE A 193 -4.42 -11.65 -19.65
C PHE A 193 -3.16 -12.51 -19.46
N LEU A 194 -3.32 -13.76 -19.01
CA LEU A 194 -2.22 -14.73 -18.89
C LEU A 194 -1.58 -15.05 -20.24
N ALA A 195 -2.39 -15.21 -21.29
CA ALA A 195 -1.89 -15.47 -22.65
C ALA A 195 -1.12 -14.27 -23.23
N ARG A 196 -1.53 -13.03 -22.94
CA ARG A 196 -0.80 -11.82 -23.38
C ARG A 196 0.57 -11.69 -22.69
N ASN A 197 0.69 -12.18 -21.47
CA ASN A 197 1.91 -12.08 -20.65
C ASN A 197 2.85 -13.30 -20.71
N ARG A 198 2.71 -14.18 -21.71
CA ARG A 198 3.57 -15.38 -21.91
C ARG A 198 5.08 -15.07 -21.88
N ARG A 199 5.50 -13.96 -22.47
CA ARG A 199 6.91 -13.52 -22.49
C ARG A 199 7.49 -13.34 -21.08
N TYR A 200 6.68 -12.88 -20.12
CA TYR A 200 7.12 -12.70 -18.73
C TYR A 200 7.20 -14.04 -17.99
N ALA A 201 6.28 -14.97 -18.28
CA ALA A 201 6.31 -16.32 -17.70
C ALA A 201 7.56 -17.10 -18.11
N VAL A 202 8.03 -16.96 -19.36
CA VAL A 202 9.29 -17.55 -19.81
C VAL A 202 10.48 -17.01 -19.02
N VAL A 203 10.55 -15.68 -18.81
CA VAL A 203 11.62 -15.05 -18.03
C VAL A 203 11.59 -15.51 -16.57
N ILE A 204 10.41 -15.57 -15.95
CA ILE A 204 10.25 -16.05 -14.56
C ILE A 204 10.65 -17.53 -14.44
N SER A 205 10.26 -18.36 -15.42
CA SER A 205 10.62 -19.78 -15.45
C SER A 205 12.12 -19.98 -15.63
N ALA A 206 12.78 -19.13 -16.43
CA ALA A 206 14.24 -19.13 -16.58
C ALA A 206 14.94 -18.72 -15.27
N VAL A 207 14.47 -17.68 -14.59
CA VAL A 207 15.01 -17.26 -13.29
C VAL A 207 14.82 -18.35 -12.24
N ALA A 208 13.64 -18.98 -12.18
CA ALA A 208 13.39 -20.10 -11.29
C ALA A 208 14.32 -21.28 -11.61
N ALA A 209 14.44 -21.68 -12.88
CA ALA A 209 15.36 -22.74 -13.29
C ALA A 209 16.82 -22.43 -12.90
N ALA A 210 17.27 -21.18 -13.04
CA ALA A 210 18.62 -20.77 -12.64
C ALA A 210 18.87 -20.75 -11.12
N LEU A 211 17.82 -20.61 -10.31
CA LEU A 211 17.91 -20.69 -8.84
C LEU A 211 17.84 -22.13 -8.32
N LEU A 212 17.08 -22.99 -9.01
CA LEU A 212 16.89 -24.40 -8.64
C LEU A 212 18.00 -25.30 -9.14
N ALA A 213 18.48 -25.07 -10.37
CA ALA A 213 19.52 -25.87 -11.00
C ALA A 213 20.91 -25.25 -10.76
N PRO A 214 21.98 -26.04 -10.89
CA PRO A 214 23.33 -25.51 -10.95
C PRO A 214 23.46 -24.48 -12.09
N PRO A 215 24.51 -23.64 -12.09
CA PRO A 215 24.72 -22.62 -13.10
C PRO A 215 25.25 -23.20 -14.42
N ASP A 216 24.54 -24.19 -14.98
CA ASP A 216 24.82 -24.80 -16.27
C ASP A 216 23.65 -24.61 -17.25
N ALA A 217 23.96 -24.10 -18.46
CA ALA A 217 22.95 -23.69 -19.43
C ALA A 217 22.04 -24.84 -19.89
N VAL A 218 22.57 -26.08 -19.96
CA VAL A 218 21.81 -27.24 -20.43
C VAL A 218 20.82 -27.73 -19.38
N SER A 219 21.22 -27.87 -18.11
CA SER A 219 20.25 -28.23 -17.06
C SER A 219 19.26 -27.10 -16.80
N MET A 220 19.67 -25.83 -16.93
CA MET A 220 18.75 -24.70 -16.87
C MET A 220 17.68 -24.78 -17.97
N LEU A 221 18.04 -25.06 -19.22
CA LEU A 221 17.08 -25.21 -20.33
C LEU A 221 16.18 -26.43 -20.14
N LEU A 222 16.74 -27.56 -19.71
CA LEU A 222 15.99 -28.78 -19.43
C LEU A 222 14.95 -28.55 -18.31
N MET A 223 15.31 -27.78 -17.27
CA MET A 223 14.45 -27.41 -16.16
C MET A 223 13.39 -26.38 -16.54
N MET A 224 13.71 -25.47 -17.46
CA MET A 224 12.78 -24.45 -17.93
C MET A 224 11.57 -25.05 -18.66
N VAL A 225 11.74 -26.16 -19.39
CA VAL A 225 10.68 -26.79 -20.19
C VAL A 225 9.50 -27.28 -19.32
N PRO A 226 9.70 -28.07 -18.24
CA PRO A 226 8.62 -28.45 -17.32
C PRO A 226 7.90 -27.26 -16.68
N LEU A 227 8.65 -26.22 -16.27
CA LEU A 227 8.07 -25.02 -15.64
C LEU A 227 7.15 -24.27 -16.62
N TRP A 228 7.61 -24.11 -17.86
CA TRP A 228 6.82 -23.48 -18.92
C TRP A 228 5.58 -24.31 -19.29
N LEU A 229 5.70 -25.64 -19.36
CA LEU A 229 4.57 -26.54 -19.59
C LEU A 229 3.49 -26.41 -18.50
N LEU A 230 3.90 -26.34 -17.22
CA LEU A 230 2.98 -26.16 -16.11
C LEU A 230 2.21 -24.84 -16.22
N TYR A 231 2.88 -23.75 -16.62
CA TYR A 231 2.22 -22.48 -16.87
C TYR A 231 1.17 -22.59 -17.99
N GLU A 232 1.46 -23.30 -19.07
CA GLU A 232 0.54 -23.52 -20.19
C GLU A 232 -0.69 -24.33 -19.76
N ILE A 233 -0.48 -25.39 -18.98
CA ILE A 233 -1.55 -26.19 -18.38
C ILE A 233 -2.43 -25.30 -17.49
N GLY A 234 -1.83 -24.37 -16.73
CA GLY A 234 -2.55 -23.38 -15.94
C GLY A 234 -3.48 -22.48 -16.78
N ILE A 235 -3.00 -21.98 -17.92
CA ILE A 235 -3.81 -21.19 -18.86
C ILE A 235 -4.98 -22.02 -19.40
N TRP A 236 -4.72 -23.27 -19.79
CA TRP A 236 -5.75 -24.16 -20.32
C TRP A 236 -6.85 -24.46 -19.30
N CYS A 237 -6.46 -24.73 -18.06
CA CYS A 237 -7.41 -24.93 -16.95
C CYS A 237 -8.22 -23.67 -16.65
N ALA A 238 -7.60 -22.48 -16.66
CA ALA A 238 -8.30 -21.20 -16.48
C ALA A 238 -9.35 -20.98 -17.57
N TRP A 239 -9.00 -21.23 -18.84
CA TRP A 239 -9.92 -21.14 -19.97
C TRP A 239 -11.12 -22.10 -19.81
N MET A 240 -10.89 -23.33 -19.35
CA MET A 240 -11.96 -24.30 -19.13
C MET A 240 -12.93 -23.84 -18.02
N VAL A 241 -12.41 -23.22 -16.95
CA VAL A 241 -13.21 -22.67 -15.85
C VAL A 241 -14.03 -21.46 -16.30
N GLU A 242 -13.43 -20.53 -17.05
CA GLU A 242 -14.14 -19.39 -17.64
C GLU A 242 -15.29 -19.84 -18.54
N ARG A 243 -15.04 -20.84 -19.40
CA ARG A 243 -16.05 -21.38 -20.32
C ARG A 243 -17.21 -22.05 -19.57
N ARG A 244 -16.93 -22.75 -18.46
CA ARG A 244 -17.97 -23.32 -17.58
C ARG A 244 -18.78 -22.23 -16.86
N ARG A 245 -18.15 -21.12 -16.46
CA ARG A 245 -18.83 -19.97 -15.84
C ARG A 245 -19.74 -19.24 -16.83
N GLY A 246 -19.28 -19.03 -18.07
CA GLY A 246 -20.07 -18.41 -19.14
C GLY A 246 -21.31 -19.23 -19.54
N ARG A 247 -21.22 -20.57 -19.51
CA ARG A 247 -22.38 -21.46 -19.76
C ARG A 247 -23.44 -21.36 -18.66
N ARG A 248 -23.02 -21.26 -17.38
CA ARG A 248 -23.94 -21.09 -16.24
C ARG A 248 -24.63 -19.71 -16.22
N ALA A 249 -23.93 -18.66 -16.66
CA ALA A 249 -24.51 -17.32 -16.79
C ALA A 249 -25.54 -17.23 -17.94
N ARG A 250 -25.36 -18.00 -19.02
CA ARG A 250 -26.32 -18.13 -20.13
C ARG A 250 -27.56 -18.95 -19.77
N SER A 251 -27.43 -19.99 -18.95
CA SER A 251 -28.60 -20.74 -18.46
C SER A 251 -29.47 -19.92 -17.49
N SER A 252 -28.88 -19.04 -16.69
CA SER A 252 -29.64 -18.15 -15.80
C SER A 252 -30.34 -16.99 -16.52
N THR A 253 -29.82 -16.55 -17.68
CA THR A 253 -30.47 -15.52 -18.51
C THR A 253 -31.60 -16.09 -19.37
N ALA A 254 -31.53 -17.36 -19.79
CA ALA A 254 -32.64 -18.04 -20.46
C ALA A 254 -33.87 -18.21 -19.55
N SER A 255 -33.67 -18.50 -18.26
CA SER A 255 -34.76 -18.52 -17.27
C SER A 255 -35.24 -17.13 -16.85
N ALA A 256 -34.39 -16.10 -16.95
CA ALA A 256 -34.79 -14.72 -16.64
C ALA A 256 -35.68 -14.11 -17.74
N ILE A 257 -35.44 -14.42 -19.03
CA ILE A 257 -36.30 -13.95 -20.13
C ILE A 257 -37.70 -14.60 -20.07
N GLY A 258 -37.78 -15.87 -19.65
CA GLY A 258 -39.07 -16.54 -19.40
C GLY A 258 -39.82 -15.97 -18.19
N LEU A 259 -39.11 -15.57 -17.13
CA LEU A 259 -39.74 -14.99 -15.93
C LEU A 259 -40.07 -13.49 -16.09
N THR A 260 -39.30 -12.72 -16.87
CA THR A 260 -39.63 -11.32 -17.18
C THR A 260 -40.82 -11.21 -18.13
N ALA A 261 -41.02 -12.18 -19.06
CA ALA A 261 -42.23 -12.23 -19.87
C ALA A 261 -43.49 -12.61 -19.04
N LEU A 262 -43.33 -13.35 -17.94
CA LEU A 262 -44.43 -13.75 -17.04
C LEU A 262 -44.73 -12.72 -15.93
N LEU A 263 -43.79 -11.82 -15.61
CA LEU A 263 -43.94 -10.78 -14.58
C LEU A 263 -44.46 -9.44 -15.11
N PHE A 264 -44.59 -9.27 -16.44
CA PHE A 264 -45.25 -8.10 -17.03
C PHE A 264 -46.80 -8.18 -17.04
N THR A 265 -47.39 -9.32 -16.63
CA THR A 265 -48.86 -9.48 -16.57
C THR A 265 -49.44 -9.43 -15.15
N VAL A 266 -48.62 -9.49 -14.08
CA VAL A 266 -49.12 -9.46 -12.70
C VAL A 266 -48.12 -8.78 -11.75
N ALA A 267 -48.32 -7.49 -11.48
CA ALA A 267 -47.97 -6.73 -10.26
C ALA A 267 -47.90 -5.24 -10.64
N GLY A 268 -48.83 -4.38 -10.25
CA GLY A 268 -49.18 -4.13 -8.87
C GLY A 268 -48.06 -3.31 -8.23
N SER A 269 -48.23 -1.99 -8.26
CA SER A 269 -47.33 -0.99 -7.67
C SER A 269 -46.93 -1.35 -6.23
N LEU A 270 -45.65 -1.70 -6.04
CA LEU A 270 -45.03 -1.81 -4.72
C LEU A 270 -43.93 -0.78 -4.62
N GLU A 271 -44.18 0.24 -3.80
CA GLU A 271 -43.22 1.27 -3.43
C GLU A 271 -42.00 0.66 -2.72
N ALA A 272 -40.83 0.93 -3.26
CA ALA A 272 -39.57 0.53 -2.67
C ALA A 272 -39.31 1.35 -1.39
N GLN A 273 -39.21 0.67 -0.25
CA GLN A 273 -38.75 1.27 1.01
C GLN A 273 -37.28 1.70 0.88
N THR A 274 -37.03 2.97 1.17
CA THR A 274 -35.69 3.55 1.27
C THR A 274 -35.01 3.09 2.57
N PRO A 275 -33.77 2.55 2.52
CA PRO A 275 -33.07 2.13 3.72
C PRO A 275 -32.65 3.35 4.56
N VAL A 276 -33.14 3.38 5.80
CA VAL A 276 -32.77 4.37 6.82
C VAL A 276 -31.35 4.06 7.34
N ARG A 277 -30.44 5.02 7.23
CA ARG A 277 -29.11 4.94 7.87
C ARG A 277 -29.26 5.03 9.39
N PRO A 278 -28.52 4.22 10.18
CA PRO A 278 -28.51 4.39 11.64
C PRO A 278 -27.85 5.72 12.02
N VAL A 279 -28.55 6.50 12.83
CA VAL A 279 -28.05 7.71 13.48
C VAL A 279 -27.09 7.29 14.60
N ARG A 280 -25.86 7.80 14.53
CA ARG A 280 -24.85 7.61 15.57
C ARG A 280 -25.26 8.45 16.79
N PRO A 281 -25.29 7.90 18.03
CA PRO A 281 -25.68 8.68 19.19
C PRO A 281 -24.67 9.80 19.48
N ASP A 282 -25.19 11.01 19.59
CA ASP A 282 -24.47 12.22 19.98
C ASP A 282 -23.91 12.06 21.40
N THR A 283 -22.59 11.88 21.51
CA THR A 283 -21.90 12.30 22.73
C THR A 283 -21.86 13.81 22.76
N THR A 284 -22.75 14.39 23.55
CA THR A 284 -22.76 15.80 23.93
C THR A 284 -21.44 16.16 24.63
N LEU A 285 -20.48 16.65 23.86
CA LEU A 285 -19.33 17.35 24.42
C LEU A 285 -19.80 18.71 24.92
N ARG A 286 -19.85 18.80 26.25
CA ARG A 286 -19.94 20.00 27.09
C ARG A 286 -19.11 21.14 26.47
N ARG A 287 -19.79 22.18 25.99
CA ARG A 287 -19.21 23.48 25.62
C ARG A 287 -18.40 24.01 26.81
N THR A 288 -17.09 24.08 26.68
CA THR A 288 -16.28 25.05 27.44
C THR A 288 -16.52 26.45 26.87
N PRO A 289 -16.47 27.51 27.69
CA PRO A 289 -16.68 28.88 27.20
C PRO A 289 -15.64 29.25 26.17
N ALA A 290 -16.07 30.02 25.18
CA ALA A 290 -15.27 30.52 24.08
C ALA A 290 -14.08 31.35 24.60
N GLU A 291 -12.88 30.78 24.56
CA GLU A 291 -11.70 31.60 24.30
C GLU A 291 -11.83 32.10 22.86
N SER A 292 -11.89 33.42 22.74
CA SER A 292 -11.78 34.21 21.53
C SER A 292 -10.61 33.72 20.67
N ALA A 293 -10.91 32.80 19.75
CA ALA A 293 -10.02 32.46 18.65
C ALA A 293 -10.01 33.66 17.71
N GLN A 294 -9.09 34.59 17.99
CA GLN A 294 -8.57 35.49 16.98
C GLN A 294 -8.28 34.65 15.74
N ALA A 295 -9.04 34.89 14.67
CA ALA A 295 -8.72 34.43 13.35
C ALA A 295 -7.27 34.85 13.08
N ARG A 296 -6.33 33.91 13.16
CA ARG A 296 -4.92 34.18 12.85
C ARG A 296 -4.90 34.67 11.42
N ALA A 297 -4.74 35.99 11.28
CA ALA A 297 -4.57 36.65 10.01
C ALA A 297 -3.49 35.90 9.21
N LEU A 298 -3.77 35.69 7.92
CA LEU A 298 -2.81 35.17 6.97
C LEU A 298 -1.51 35.96 7.14
N ASP A 299 -0.37 35.26 7.20
CA ASP A 299 0.94 35.92 7.33
C ASP A 299 1.14 36.86 6.13
N THR A 300 1.04 38.16 6.37
CA THR A 300 0.93 39.18 5.32
C THR A 300 2.21 39.33 4.51
N ALA A 301 3.35 38.87 5.04
CA ALA A 301 4.63 38.89 4.35
C ALA A 301 4.71 37.77 3.31
N THR A 302 4.31 36.55 3.69
CA THR A 302 4.32 35.40 2.78
C THR A 302 3.29 35.52 1.67
N ALA A 303 2.09 36.01 2.02
CA ALA A 303 1.03 36.24 1.06
C ALA A 303 1.47 37.24 -0.04
N ARG A 304 2.17 38.32 0.34
CA ARG A 304 2.75 39.30 -0.60
C ARG A 304 3.80 38.70 -1.53
N ARG A 305 4.70 37.84 -1.04
CA ARG A 305 5.75 37.19 -1.87
C ARG A 305 5.15 36.28 -2.94
N LEU A 306 4.07 35.59 -2.62
CA LEU A 306 3.41 34.63 -3.51
C LEU A 306 2.28 35.25 -4.36
N GLY A 307 2.02 36.55 -4.21
CA GLY A 307 0.90 37.22 -4.89
C GLY A 307 -0.48 36.77 -4.39
N LEU A 308 -0.58 36.18 -3.20
CA LEU A 308 -1.84 35.79 -2.58
C LEU A 308 -2.47 37.01 -1.87
N PRO A 309 -3.70 37.42 -2.20
CA PRO A 309 -4.38 38.50 -1.50
C PRO A 309 -4.77 38.04 -0.08
N THR A 310 -4.63 38.93 0.90
CA THR A 310 -4.97 38.66 2.31
C THR A 310 -6.44 38.95 2.63
N GLY A 311 -7.13 39.64 1.72
CA GLY A 311 -8.54 39.97 1.77
C GLY A 311 -8.99 40.58 0.44
N PRO A 312 -10.30 40.80 0.26
CA PRO A 312 -10.83 41.45 -0.94
C PRO A 312 -10.34 42.89 -1.05
N SER A 313 -10.09 43.37 -2.27
CA SER A 313 -9.62 44.75 -2.51
C SER A 313 -10.66 45.81 -2.15
N ARG A 314 -11.94 45.48 -2.36
CA ARG A 314 -13.09 46.33 -2.03
C ARG A 314 -13.93 45.71 -0.92
N SER A 315 -14.68 46.56 -0.22
CA SER A 315 -15.66 46.13 0.78
C SER A 315 -17.01 46.77 0.49
N PHE A 316 -18.10 46.09 0.85
CA PHE A 316 -19.44 46.65 0.68
C PHE A 316 -19.63 47.84 1.63
N PRO A 317 -20.32 48.91 1.20
CA PRO A 317 -20.67 50.01 2.09
C PRO A 317 -21.52 49.51 3.26
N PRO A 318 -21.49 50.21 4.41
CA PRO A 318 -22.32 49.86 5.55
C PRO A 318 -23.81 49.89 5.14
N SER A 319 -24.58 48.88 5.56
CA SER A 319 -26.01 48.83 5.31
C SER A 319 -26.75 49.85 6.18
N ASP A 320 -27.72 50.55 5.58
CA ASP A 320 -28.67 51.37 6.34
C ASP A 320 -29.65 50.47 7.14
N PRO A 321 -30.45 51.03 8.07
CA PRO A 321 -31.37 50.25 8.89
C PRO A 321 -32.44 49.49 8.08
N VAL A 322 -32.81 50.00 6.89
CA VAL A 322 -33.81 49.39 6.01
C VAL A 322 -33.24 48.15 5.32
N ILE A 323 -32.07 48.28 4.69
CA ILE A 323 -31.33 47.18 4.08
C ILE A 323 -31.00 46.14 5.15
N ASP A 324 -30.56 46.54 6.34
CA ASP A 324 -30.29 45.59 7.43
C ASP A 324 -31.54 44.79 7.82
N SER A 325 -32.72 45.43 7.85
CA SER A 325 -34.00 44.76 8.07
C SER A 325 -34.36 43.79 6.93
N LEU A 326 -34.15 44.17 5.67
CA LEU A 326 -34.37 43.32 4.49
C LEU A 326 -33.42 42.12 4.47
N LEU A 327 -32.16 42.33 4.82
CA LEU A 327 -31.12 41.28 4.90
C LEU A 327 -31.44 40.23 5.97
N LYS A 328 -32.21 40.60 7.00
CA LYS A 328 -32.62 39.73 8.11
C LYS A 328 -33.95 39.00 7.87
N LEU A 329 -34.62 39.22 6.73
CA LEU A 329 -35.86 38.53 6.38
C LEU A 329 -35.65 37.01 6.29
N LYS A 330 -36.51 36.25 6.99
CA LYS A 330 -36.48 34.79 6.98
C LYS A 330 -36.99 34.28 5.62
N GLY A 331 -36.34 33.26 5.07
CA GLY A 331 -36.74 32.60 3.82
C GLY A 331 -36.04 33.10 2.56
N PHE A 332 -35.25 34.19 2.65
CA PHE A 332 -34.47 34.71 1.52
C PHE A 332 -32.98 34.39 1.67
N ARG A 333 -32.28 34.15 0.54
CA ARG A 333 -30.82 34.03 0.51
C ARG A 333 -30.22 35.27 -0.11
N VAL A 334 -29.56 36.06 0.71
CA VAL A 334 -28.90 37.30 0.28
C VAL A 334 -27.70 36.96 -0.60
N THR A 335 -27.59 37.66 -1.73
CA THR A 335 -26.34 37.75 -2.49
C THR A 335 -26.05 39.22 -2.76
N LYS A 336 -24.86 39.69 -2.40
CA LYS A 336 -24.40 41.06 -2.64
C LYS A 336 -23.48 41.07 -3.86
N TYR A 337 -23.66 42.05 -4.74
CA TYR A 337 -22.80 42.25 -5.90
C TYR A 337 -22.36 43.70 -5.95
N MET A 338 -21.13 43.93 -6.38
CA MET A 338 -20.56 45.26 -6.61
C MET A 338 -19.66 45.15 -7.83
N ALA A 339 -19.76 46.08 -8.77
CA ALA A 339 -18.94 46.17 -9.96
C ALA A 339 -19.05 47.58 -10.53
N ASP A 340 -18.13 47.97 -11.40
CA ASP A 340 -18.18 49.27 -12.08
C ASP A 340 -19.35 49.33 -13.08
N THR A 341 -19.65 48.20 -13.73
CA THR A 341 -20.81 48.04 -14.61
C THR A 341 -21.57 46.77 -14.26
N LEU A 342 -22.85 46.91 -13.97
CA LEU A 342 -23.76 45.81 -13.68
C LEU A 342 -24.89 45.79 -14.72
N VAL A 343 -24.98 44.71 -15.49
CA VAL A 343 -26.05 44.51 -16.49
C VAL A 343 -26.86 43.28 -16.09
N VAL A 344 -28.16 43.48 -15.83
CA VAL A 344 -29.10 42.39 -15.58
C VAL A 344 -29.91 42.14 -16.83
N GLN A 345 -29.77 40.97 -17.44
CA GLN A 345 -30.60 40.56 -18.56
C GLN A 345 -31.83 39.80 -18.05
N GLY A 346 -33.02 40.38 -18.27
CA GLY A 346 -34.31 39.74 -17.98
C GLY A 346 -34.63 38.65 -19.01
N GLY A 347 -35.10 37.50 -18.53
CA GLY A 347 -35.47 36.32 -19.31
C GLY A 347 -35.46 35.04 -18.44
N ASP A 348 -35.77 33.88 -19.01
CA ASP A 348 -35.91 32.59 -18.31
C ASP A 348 -34.69 32.14 -17.47
N THR A 349 -33.51 32.73 -17.69
CA THR A 349 -32.26 32.34 -17.01
C THR A 349 -31.65 33.42 -16.11
N GLN A 350 -32.23 34.64 -16.04
CA GLN A 350 -31.75 35.81 -15.28
C GLN A 350 -30.22 35.85 -15.11
N ILE A 351 -29.54 36.38 -16.13
CA ILE A 351 -28.08 36.46 -16.17
C ILE A 351 -27.65 37.85 -15.72
N THR A 352 -26.83 37.91 -14.67
CA THR A 352 -26.19 39.14 -14.17
C THR A 352 -24.76 39.17 -14.65
N HIS A 353 -24.41 40.19 -15.45
CA HIS A 353 -23.05 40.47 -15.88
C HIS A 353 -22.47 41.58 -15.03
N LEU A 354 -21.36 41.30 -14.37
CA LEU A 354 -20.57 42.23 -13.57
C LEU A 354 -19.25 42.45 -14.29
N ARG A 355 -18.91 43.69 -14.61
CA ARG A 355 -17.67 44.05 -15.30
C ARG A 355 -16.98 45.22 -14.59
N GLY A 356 -15.66 45.17 -14.54
CA GLY A 356 -14.84 46.16 -13.85
C GLY A 356 -14.86 45.89 -12.34
N GLU A 357 -13.75 45.34 -11.83
CA GLU A 357 -13.52 44.99 -10.43
C GLU A 357 -14.76 44.41 -9.74
N ALA A 358 -15.29 43.32 -10.29
CA ALA A 358 -16.50 42.67 -9.83
C ALA A 358 -16.25 41.91 -8.52
N LEU A 359 -17.04 42.21 -7.50
CA LEU A 359 -17.07 41.54 -6.20
C LEU A 359 -18.46 40.95 -5.95
N VAL A 360 -18.50 39.66 -5.61
CA VAL A 360 -19.73 38.93 -5.23
C VAL A 360 -19.56 38.32 -3.86
N GLU A 361 -20.53 38.52 -2.97
CA GLU A 361 -20.57 37.89 -1.66
C GLU A 361 -21.87 37.11 -1.46
N ARG A 362 -21.75 35.84 -1.09
CA ARG A 362 -22.87 34.97 -0.75
C ARG A 362 -22.50 34.05 0.41
N GLU A 363 -23.31 34.05 1.48
CA GLU A 363 -23.13 33.17 2.64
C GLU A 363 -21.70 33.14 3.22
N GLY A 364 -21.00 34.29 3.21
CA GLY A 364 -19.64 34.45 3.74
C GLY A 364 -18.52 34.06 2.78
N THR A 365 -18.83 33.56 1.58
CA THR A 365 -17.86 33.37 0.50
C THR A 365 -17.81 34.64 -0.36
N LYS A 366 -16.62 35.22 -0.53
CA LYS A 366 -16.39 36.41 -1.35
C LYS A 366 -15.58 36.04 -2.58
N LEU A 367 -15.99 36.51 -3.75
CA LEU A 367 -15.31 36.28 -5.01
C LEU A 367 -15.09 37.60 -5.73
N GLU A 368 -13.83 37.90 -6.04
CA GLU A 368 -13.38 39.09 -6.74
C GLU A 368 -12.79 38.71 -8.09
N SER A 369 -13.07 39.44 -9.17
CA SER A 369 -12.51 39.21 -10.51
C SER A 369 -12.81 40.40 -11.44
N ASP A 370 -12.14 40.53 -12.58
CA ASP A 370 -12.43 41.60 -13.56
C ASP A 370 -13.83 41.49 -14.16
N SER A 371 -14.30 40.26 -14.38
CA SER A 371 -15.59 39.98 -14.98
C SER A 371 -16.22 38.74 -14.36
N ILE A 372 -17.45 38.89 -13.87
CA ILE A 372 -18.23 37.81 -13.28
C ILE A 372 -19.57 37.70 -14.01
N ARG A 373 -19.87 36.50 -14.51
CA ARG A 373 -21.18 36.15 -15.06
C ARG A 373 -21.89 35.25 -14.06
N TYR A 374 -23.00 35.74 -13.52
CA TYR A 374 -23.79 35.01 -12.56
C TYR A 374 -25.16 34.64 -13.12
N ARG A 375 -25.49 33.35 -13.09
CA ARG A 375 -26.76 32.79 -13.56
C ARG A 375 -27.61 32.42 -12.36
N GLN A 376 -28.58 33.26 -12.03
CA GLN A 376 -29.36 33.17 -10.79
C GLN A 376 -30.11 31.83 -10.67
N ARG A 377 -30.80 31.40 -11.72
CA ARG A 377 -31.62 30.17 -11.69
C ARG A 377 -30.81 28.89 -11.45
N THR A 378 -29.59 28.83 -12.00
CA THR A 378 -28.72 27.64 -11.88
C THR A 378 -27.64 27.77 -10.80
N CYS A 379 -27.59 28.91 -10.09
CA CYS A 379 -26.56 29.25 -9.11
C CYS A 379 -25.10 29.21 -9.63
N ARG A 380 -24.89 29.20 -10.96
CA ARG A 380 -23.57 29.09 -11.59
C ARG A 380 -22.95 30.47 -11.78
N LEU A 381 -21.68 30.55 -11.42
CA LEU A 381 -20.85 31.74 -11.51
C LEU A 381 -19.62 31.39 -12.37
N ASP A 382 -19.41 32.16 -13.43
CA ASP A 382 -18.22 32.09 -14.29
C ASP A 382 -17.42 33.39 -14.12
N ALA A 383 -16.21 33.33 -13.58
CA ALA A 383 -15.32 34.47 -13.34
C ALA A 383 -14.04 34.37 -14.18
N VAL A 384 -13.60 35.50 -14.74
CA VAL A 384 -12.46 35.63 -15.66
C VAL A 384 -11.75 36.95 -15.41
N GLY A 385 -10.42 36.95 -15.53
CA GLY A 385 -9.58 38.10 -15.18
C GLY A 385 -9.25 38.05 -13.69
N ASP A 386 -8.25 37.22 -13.38
CA ASP A 386 -7.70 36.97 -12.05
C ASP A 386 -8.72 36.74 -10.92
N PRO A 387 -9.63 35.75 -11.04
CA PRO A 387 -10.56 35.41 -9.98
C PRO A 387 -9.87 35.02 -8.66
N ARG A 388 -10.30 35.69 -7.59
CA ARG A 388 -9.84 35.51 -6.21
C ARG A 388 -11.02 35.12 -5.32
N LEU A 389 -11.02 33.87 -4.88
CA LEU A 389 -12.04 33.33 -3.98
C LEU A 389 -11.52 33.34 -2.55
N PHE A 390 -12.28 33.99 -1.67
CA PHE A 390 -12.05 34.04 -0.23
C PHE A 390 -13.14 33.22 0.47
N ASP A 391 -12.77 32.07 1.02
CA ASP A 391 -13.68 31.17 1.72
C ASP A 391 -13.11 30.81 3.10
N GLN A 392 -13.65 31.43 4.17
CA GLN A 392 -13.39 31.29 5.61
C GLN A 392 -11.94 31.14 6.11
N ALA A 393 -11.12 30.27 5.53
CA ALA A 393 -9.71 30.03 5.87
C ALA A 393 -8.80 29.76 4.65
N THR A 394 -9.33 29.70 3.42
CA THR A 394 -8.58 29.39 2.21
C THR A 394 -8.78 30.47 1.17
N VAL A 395 -7.67 31.00 0.68
CA VAL A 395 -7.63 31.92 -0.46
C VAL A 395 -7.22 31.11 -1.69
N MET A 396 -7.96 31.30 -2.77
CA MET A 396 -7.69 30.67 -4.06
C MET A 396 -7.65 31.74 -5.13
N VAL A 397 -6.57 31.78 -5.88
CA VAL A 397 -6.38 32.69 -7.01
C VAL A 397 -6.17 31.83 -8.24
N GLY A 398 -6.71 32.21 -9.39
CA GLY A 398 -6.44 31.53 -10.65
C GLY A 398 -6.74 32.45 -11.84
N GLU A 399 -6.57 31.93 -13.06
CA GLU A 399 -6.87 32.69 -14.29
C GLU A 399 -8.36 32.63 -14.66
N GLY A 400 -9.06 31.59 -14.21
CA GLY A 400 -10.46 31.34 -14.52
C GLY A 400 -11.11 30.49 -13.47
N MET A 401 -12.39 30.77 -13.18
CA MET A 401 -13.13 30.08 -12.14
C MET A 401 -14.57 29.81 -12.58
N LYS A 402 -15.03 28.57 -12.39
CA LYS A 402 -16.43 28.18 -12.50
C LYS A 402 -16.89 27.69 -11.16
N TYR A 403 -17.92 28.29 -10.58
CA TYR A 403 -18.35 28.02 -9.22
C TYR A 403 -19.87 27.92 -9.12
N ASP A 404 -20.37 26.84 -8.55
CA ASP A 404 -21.76 26.64 -8.18
C ASP A 404 -21.95 27.11 -6.74
N THR A 405 -22.64 28.23 -6.58
CA THR A 405 -22.88 28.87 -5.29
C THR A 405 -23.90 28.14 -4.42
N CYS A 406 -24.75 27.27 -4.99
CA CYS A 406 -25.76 26.53 -4.24
C CYS A 406 -25.19 25.25 -3.62
N VAL A 407 -24.29 24.56 -4.34
CA VAL A 407 -23.60 23.36 -3.84
C VAL A 407 -22.22 23.69 -3.22
N LYS A 408 -21.74 24.93 -3.39
CA LYS A 408 -20.39 25.38 -2.96
C LYS A 408 -19.28 24.53 -3.58
N ARG A 409 -19.39 24.31 -4.90
CA ARG A 409 -18.46 23.50 -5.69
C ARG A 409 -17.99 24.25 -6.92
N GLY A 410 -16.71 24.16 -7.24
CA GLY A 410 -16.21 24.80 -8.44
C GLY A 410 -14.88 24.25 -8.93
N THR A 411 -14.45 24.75 -10.08
CA THR A 411 -13.16 24.46 -10.70
C THR A 411 -12.43 25.76 -10.93
N VAL A 412 -11.14 25.79 -10.62
CA VAL A 412 -10.24 26.92 -10.78
C VAL A 412 -9.07 26.47 -11.64
N SER A 413 -8.85 27.13 -12.78
CA SER A 413 -7.75 26.83 -13.69
C SER A 413 -6.48 27.58 -13.29
N LYS A 414 -5.33 26.88 -13.36
CA LYS A 414 -4.03 27.39 -12.89
C LYS A 414 -4.11 28.06 -11.51
N ALA A 415 -4.80 27.39 -10.61
CA ALA A 415 -5.05 27.90 -9.29
C ALA A 415 -3.77 27.88 -8.44
N LEU A 416 -3.54 28.94 -7.67
CA LEU A 416 -2.59 29.01 -6.57
C LEU A 416 -3.38 29.12 -5.27
N THR A 417 -3.07 28.24 -4.33
CA THR A 417 -3.69 28.26 -3.01
C THR A 417 -2.73 27.76 -1.94
N ALA A 418 -2.96 28.22 -0.71
CA ALA A 418 -2.16 27.86 0.44
C ALA A 418 -3.04 27.18 1.50
N PHE A 419 -2.54 26.08 2.05
CA PHE A 419 -3.16 25.36 3.15
C PHE A 419 -2.23 25.33 4.36
N GLN A 420 -2.80 25.54 5.54
CA GLN A 420 -2.08 25.37 6.80
C GLN A 420 -2.25 23.94 7.31
N GLN A 421 -1.12 23.24 7.44
CA GLN A 421 -0.99 21.83 7.79
C GLN A 421 -0.23 21.68 9.12
N GLY A 422 -0.92 21.77 10.25
CA GLY A 422 -0.26 21.69 11.56
C GLY A 422 0.62 22.92 11.80
N SER A 423 1.95 22.75 11.72
CA SER A 423 2.92 23.87 11.75
C SER A 423 3.52 24.21 10.39
N ALA A 424 3.27 23.39 9.36
CA ALA A 424 3.80 23.58 8.01
C ALA A 424 2.72 24.18 7.11
N ARG A 425 3.08 25.13 6.26
CA ARG A 425 2.20 25.67 5.22
C ARG A 425 2.54 24.98 3.90
N TRP A 426 1.54 24.50 3.19
CA TRP A 426 1.68 23.89 1.87
C TRP A 426 1.05 24.78 0.82
N TYR A 427 1.72 24.90 -0.30
CA TYR A 427 1.27 25.61 -1.48
C TYR A 427 1.00 24.62 -2.58
N VAL A 428 -0.12 24.82 -3.25
CA VAL A 428 -0.58 23.99 -4.35
C VAL A 428 -0.79 24.89 -5.56
N ARG A 429 -0.18 24.51 -6.69
CA ARG A 429 -0.36 25.13 -8.00
C ARG A 429 -0.94 24.11 -8.97
N GLY A 430 -1.94 24.48 -9.77
CA GLY A 430 -2.47 23.59 -10.82
C GLY A 430 -3.98 23.72 -11.02
N ASP A 431 -4.59 22.76 -11.72
CA ASP A 431 -6.03 22.78 -11.95
C ASP A 431 -6.77 22.16 -10.76
N LEU A 432 -7.53 22.98 -10.05
CA LEU A 432 -8.16 22.58 -8.79
C LEU A 432 -9.67 22.51 -8.92
N ALA A 433 -10.26 21.42 -8.47
CA ALA A 433 -11.68 21.29 -8.23
C ALA A 433 -11.95 21.29 -6.72
N VAL A 434 -12.84 22.17 -6.30
CA VAL A 434 -13.07 22.51 -4.89
C VAL A 434 -14.49 22.18 -4.52
N ASP A 435 -14.65 21.53 -3.39
CA ASP A 435 -15.91 21.32 -2.71
C ASP A 435 -15.81 21.93 -1.31
N SER A 436 -16.16 23.21 -1.22
CA SER A 436 -16.15 23.98 0.02
C SER A 436 -17.17 23.44 1.03
N GLY A 437 -18.29 22.89 0.55
CA GLY A 437 -19.30 22.28 1.42
C GLY A 437 -18.79 21.06 2.19
N SER A 438 -17.96 20.22 1.56
CA SER A 438 -17.38 19.03 2.20
C SER A 438 -15.91 19.18 2.60
N THR A 439 -15.31 20.36 2.47
CA THR A 439 -13.89 20.64 2.73
C THR A 439 -12.93 19.71 1.96
N ARG A 440 -13.31 19.36 0.73
CA ARG A 440 -12.53 18.49 -0.16
C ARG A 440 -11.97 19.29 -1.31
N LEU A 441 -10.74 18.98 -1.68
CA LEU A 441 -10.07 19.59 -2.81
C LEU A 441 -9.43 18.51 -3.67
N TYR A 442 -9.55 18.66 -4.97
CA TYR A 442 -9.02 17.75 -5.96
C TYR A 442 -8.12 18.55 -6.88
N GLY A 443 -6.94 18.04 -7.16
CA GLY A 443 -6.00 18.66 -8.07
C GLY A 443 -5.73 17.74 -9.25
N ALA A 444 -5.67 18.30 -10.45
CA ALA A 444 -5.12 17.67 -11.63
C ALA A 444 -3.88 18.45 -12.07
N LYS A 445 -2.83 17.73 -12.52
CA LYS A 445 -1.55 18.32 -12.95
C LYS A 445 -1.06 19.37 -11.95
N SER A 446 -0.94 18.96 -10.69
CA SER A 446 -0.70 19.87 -9.58
C SER A 446 0.71 19.76 -9.05
N GLU A 447 1.32 20.90 -8.77
CA GLU A 447 2.60 21.02 -8.08
C GLU A 447 2.34 21.34 -6.61
N VAL A 448 2.99 20.60 -5.72
CA VAL A 448 2.83 20.73 -4.27
C VAL A 448 4.17 21.01 -3.63
N THR A 449 4.27 22.07 -2.84
CA THR A 449 5.51 22.46 -2.16
C THR A 449 5.23 23.06 -0.79
N SER A 450 6.17 22.99 0.13
CA SER A 450 6.13 23.77 1.37
C SER A 450 7.00 25.03 1.30
N ASP A 451 7.68 25.26 0.17
CA ASP A 451 8.52 26.43 -0.04
C ASP A 451 7.65 27.66 -0.35
N ASP A 452 7.94 28.78 0.29
CA ASP A 452 7.23 30.04 0.13
C ASP A 452 7.80 30.96 -0.96
N ASN A 453 8.80 30.49 -1.71
CA ASN A 453 9.33 31.19 -2.86
C ASN A 453 8.40 31.13 -4.09
N PRO A 454 8.37 32.19 -4.94
CA PRO A 454 7.62 32.20 -6.20
C PRO A 454 8.04 31.05 -7.12
N VAL A 455 9.36 30.85 -7.26
CA VAL A 455 9.96 29.67 -7.88
C VAL A 455 10.44 28.78 -6.73
N PRO A 456 9.78 27.64 -6.48
CA PRO A 456 10.13 26.81 -5.34
C PRO A 456 11.45 26.06 -5.59
N ASP A 457 12.33 26.02 -4.59
CA ASP A 457 13.57 25.24 -4.64
C ASP A 457 13.30 23.74 -4.78
N TYR A 458 12.12 23.28 -4.33
CA TYR A 458 11.66 21.92 -4.54
C TYR A 458 10.13 21.87 -4.67
N HIS A 459 9.62 20.95 -5.48
CA HIS A 459 8.19 20.71 -5.59
C HIS A 459 7.90 19.25 -5.97
N PHE A 460 6.75 18.75 -5.57
CA PHE A 460 6.21 17.49 -6.03
C PHE A 460 5.27 17.74 -7.20
N SER A 461 5.66 17.32 -8.40
CA SER A 461 4.76 17.30 -9.56
C SER A 461 3.85 16.08 -9.47
N THR A 462 2.54 16.29 -9.51
CA THR A 462 1.54 15.25 -9.30
C THR A 462 0.50 15.22 -10.42
N GLY A 463 0.12 14.03 -10.87
CA GLY A 463 -0.92 13.89 -11.90
C GLY A 463 -2.32 14.14 -11.35
N GLU A 464 -2.64 13.47 -10.25
CA GLU A 464 -3.89 13.57 -9.50
C GLU A 464 -3.57 13.80 -8.02
N MET A 465 -4.27 14.73 -7.39
CA MET A 465 -4.18 14.98 -5.97
C MET A 465 -5.59 15.05 -5.37
N LYS A 466 -5.71 14.59 -4.13
CA LYS A 466 -6.91 14.76 -3.31
C LYS A 466 -6.53 15.17 -1.90
N TRP A 467 -7.19 16.21 -1.43
CA TRP A 467 -7.16 16.66 -0.05
C TRP A 467 -8.51 16.43 0.62
N LEU A 468 -8.48 15.73 1.76
CA LEU A 468 -9.65 15.33 2.53
C LEU A 468 -9.67 16.01 3.89
N ASN A 469 -10.77 16.71 4.20
CA ASN A 469 -11.09 17.26 5.52
C ASN A 469 -9.95 18.09 6.14
N LYS A 470 -9.23 18.87 5.33
CA LYS A 470 -8.05 19.66 5.73
C LYS A 470 -6.91 18.87 6.41
N ASN A 471 -6.98 17.53 6.42
CA ASN A 471 -6.16 16.68 7.28
C ASN A 471 -5.46 15.52 6.58
N VAL A 472 -5.83 15.18 5.35
CA VAL A 472 -5.17 14.08 4.63
C VAL A 472 -4.97 14.51 3.20
N MET A 473 -3.72 14.51 2.76
CA MET A 473 -3.34 14.72 1.37
C MET A 473 -2.87 13.40 0.77
N VAL A 474 -3.38 13.08 -0.41
CA VAL A 474 -2.96 11.93 -1.21
C VAL A 474 -2.71 12.41 -2.63
N ALA A 475 -1.55 12.09 -3.22
CA ALA A 475 -1.26 12.44 -4.61
C ALA A 475 -0.58 11.28 -5.36
N ARG A 476 -0.85 11.17 -6.66
CA ARG A 476 -0.35 10.09 -7.52
C ARG A 476 -0.34 10.48 -9.01
N PRO A 477 0.58 9.93 -9.82
CA PRO A 477 1.95 9.66 -9.41
C PRO A 477 2.59 10.96 -8.89
N ALA A 478 3.60 10.86 -8.04
CA ALA A 478 4.28 12.03 -7.48
C ALA A 478 5.78 11.98 -7.80
N VAL A 479 6.27 13.03 -8.46
CA VAL A 479 7.69 13.15 -8.83
C VAL A 479 8.28 14.33 -8.07
N LEU A 480 9.30 14.07 -7.26
CA LEU A 480 10.04 15.10 -6.55
C LEU A 480 11.04 15.76 -7.50
N TYR A 481 10.83 17.05 -7.74
CA TYR A 481 11.76 17.93 -8.40
C TYR A 481 12.49 18.78 -7.36
N VAL A 482 13.80 18.92 -7.51
CA VAL A 482 14.58 19.97 -6.85
C VAL A 482 15.01 20.92 -7.95
N ARG A 483 14.52 22.15 -7.89
CA ARG A 483 14.44 23.08 -9.02
C ARG A 483 13.79 22.39 -10.21
N ASP A 484 14.52 22.20 -11.31
CA ASP A 484 14.03 21.59 -12.54
C ASP A 484 14.50 20.13 -12.73
N VAL A 485 15.21 19.55 -11.75
CA VAL A 485 15.78 18.20 -11.87
C VAL A 485 14.88 17.17 -11.16
N PRO A 486 14.37 16.15 -11.87
CA PRO A 486 13.62 15.07 -11.25
C PRO A 486 14.57 14.15 -10.48
N ILE A 487 14.37 14.02 -9.17
CA ILE A 487 15.23 13.18 -8.30
C ILE A 487 14.58 11.83 -8.00
N LEU A 488 13.29 11.84 -7.67
CA LEU A 488 12.62 10.65 -7.13
C LEU A 488 11.20 10.54 -7.68
N TRP A 489 10.90 9.40 -8.29
CA TRP A 489 9.56 9.04 -8.70
C TRP A 489 8.89 8.14 -7.65
N LEU A 490 7.70 8.53 -7.20
CA LEU A 490 6.90 7.80 -6.22
C LEU A 490 5.52 7.48 -6.84
N PRO A 491 5.02 6.23 -6.71
CA PRO A 491 3.71 5.87 -7.25
C PRO A 491 2.57 6.61 -6.53
N PHE A 492 2.74 6.93 -5.25
CA PHE A 492 1.85 7.79 -4.49
C PHE A 492 2.59 8.45 -3.31
N ILE A 493 2.15 9.64 -2.93
CA ILE A 493 2.50 10.27 -1.65
C ILE A 493 1.26 10.37 -0.79
N PHE A 494 1.43 10.13 0.51
CA PHE A 494 0.38 10.23 1.51
C PHE A 494 0.91 11.06 2.68
N GLN A 495 0.17 12.11 3.03
CA GLN A 495 0.51 12.96 4.16
C GLN A 495 -0.72 13.21 5.04
N ASP A 496 -0.68 12.68 6.25
CA ASP A 496 -1.68 12.94 7.28
C ASP A 496 -1.22 14.10 8.18
N VAL A 497 -2.15 15.00 8.53
CA VAL A 497 -1.93 16.22 9.31
C VAL A 497 -2.49 16.12 10.72
N ARG A 498 -3.32 15.12 11.02
CA ARG A 498 -4.01 15.03 12.32
C ARG A 498 -3.01 15.12 13.46
N LYS A 499 -3.25 16.02 14.43
CA LYS A 499 -2.36 16.20 15.59
C LYS A 499 -2.28 14.87 16.36
N GLY A 500 -1.07 14.39 16.66
CA GLY A 500 -0.85 13.14 17.38
C GLY A 500 0.21 12.23 16.74
N ARG A 501 0.34 11.00 17.27
CA ARG A 501 1.20 9.94 16.71
C ARG A 501 0.55 9.46 15.41
N ARG A 502 1.26 9.49 14.28
CA ARG A 502 0.73 9.04 12.97
C ARG A 502 1.79 8.38 12.10
N SER A 503 1.36 7.43 11.29
CA SER A 503 2.24 6.77 10.32
C SER A 503 2.65 7.75 9.21
N GLY A 504 3.91 7.71 8.79
CA GLY A 504 4.43 8.57 7.73
C GLY A 504 5.91 8.37 7.45
N ILE A 505 6.34 8.92 6.32
CA ILE A 505 7.76 8.95 5.93
C ILE A 505 8.48 9.98 6.81
N LEU A 506 9.66 9.60 7.33
CA LEU A 506 10.53 10.52 8.05
C LEU A 506 11.23 11.44 7.06
N VAL A 507 11.22 12.75 7.34
CA VAL A 507 11.88 13.75 6.48
C VAL A 507 13.40 13.60 6.62
N PRO A 508 14.12 13.28 5.52
CA PRO A 508 15.57 13.20 5.55
C PRO A 508 16.18 14.57 5.82
N ARG A 509 17.32 14.59 6.52
CA ARG A 509 18.08 15.80 6.79
C ARG A 509 19.45 15.71 6.13
N PHE A 510 19.75 16.72 5.33
CA PHE A 510 21.05 16.97 4.71
C PHE A 510 21.77 18.07 5.52
N GLY A 511 23.06 17.93 5.80
CA GLY A 511 23.79 18.94 6.56
C GLY A 511 24.03 20.20 5.73
N LEU A 512 23.82 21.39 6.29
CA LEU A 512 24.04 22.67 5.59
C LEU A 512 25.49 22.89 5.12
N ASN A 513 26.47 22.22 5.76
CA ASN A 513 27.86 22.23 5.31
C ASN A 513 28.12 21.31 4.09
N ASP A 514 27.14 20.51 3.66
CA ASP A 514 27.26 19.57 2.53
C ASP A 514 27.17 20.25 1.15
N ILE A 515 26.71 21.51 1.07
CA ILE A 515 26.38 22.17 -0.21
C ILE A 515 27.39 23.26 -0.61
N VAL A 516 28.09 23.89 0.35
CA VAL A 516 28.77 25.18 0.07
C VAL A 516 30.31 25.12 0.08
N ARG A 517 30.99 24.11 0.66
CA ARG A 517 32.47 23.97 0.53
C ARG A 517 32.93 22.51 0.53
N PRO A 518 33.41 21.96 -0.60
CA PRO A 518 34.04 20.64 -0.60
C PRO A 518 35.49 20.77 -0.10
N VAL A 519 35.74 20.52 1.18
CA VAL A 519 37.11 20.17 1.60
C VAL A 519 37.37 18.70 1.24
N ARG A 520 38.59 18.36 0.80
CA ARG A 520 38.95 16.99 0.33
C ARG A 520 38.74 15.88 1.38
N SER A 521 38.61 16.24 2.66
CA SER A 521 38.32 15.33 3.78
C SER A 521 36.83 15.21 4.12
N TYR A 522 35.94 15.88 3.40
CA TYR A 522 34.52 15.97 3.76
C TYR A 522 33.69 14.80 3.22
N GLN A 523 32.93 14.16 4.10
CA GLN A 523 32.11 12.98 3.80
C GLN A 523 30.63 13.35 3.85
N ARG A 524 29.92 13.12 2.74
CA ARG A 524 28.47 13.34 2.62
C ARG A 524 27.72 12.47 3.64
N HIS A 525 26.68 12.99 4.26
CA HIS A 525 25.83 12.19 5.14
C HIS A 525 24.34 12.50 4.93
N LEU A 526 23.53 11.44 4.95
CA LEU A 526 22.08 11.50 4.87
C LEU A 526 21.52 10.96 6.18
N SER A 527 20.90 11.82 6.98
CA SER A 527 20.37 11.41 8.28
C SER A 527 18.84 11.36 8.27
N ASN A 528 18.27 10.55 9.15
CA ASN A 528 16.85 10.51 9.46
C ASN A 528 15.93 10.12 8.29
N PHE A 529 16.42 9.31 7.34
CA PHE A 529 15.56 8.71 6.32
C PHE A 529 14.91 7.45 6.89
N GLY A 530 13.61 7.24 6.67
CA GLY A 530 12.93 6.07 7.20
C GLY A 530 11.42 6.21 7.28
N TYR A 531 10.79 5.35 8.08
CA TYR A 531 9.35 5.27 8.20
C TYR A 531 8.92 5.11 9.65
N TYR A 532 7.91 5.87 10.05
CA TYR A 532 7.26 5.78 11.36
C TYR A 532 5.87 5.19 11.15
N ILE A 533 5.51 4.17 11.92
CA ILE A 533 4.24 3.46 11.88
C ILE A 533 3.58 3.56 13.25
N VAL A 534 2.34 3.99 13.27
CA VAL A 534 1.51 3.96 14.46
C VAL A 534 0.41 2.94 14.22
N VAL A 535 0.46 1.84 14.97
CA VAL A 535 -0.53 0.76 14.84
C VAL A 535 -1.81 1.16 15.58
N ASN A 536 -1.65 1.75 16.76
CA ASN A 536 -2.74 2.30 17.57
C ASN A 536 -2.19 3.34 18.56
N ASP A 537 -3.05 3.91 19.41
CA ASP A 537 -2.65 4.94 20.39
C ASP A 537 -1.61 4.44 21.41
N TYR A 538 -1.45 3.13 21.55
CA TYR A 538 -0.62 2.46 22.53
C TYR A 538 0.73 1.99 21.96
N LEU A 539 0.77 1.57 20.69
CA LEU A 539 1.92 0.93 20.02
C LEU A 539 2.37 1.72 18.79
N ASP A 540 3.66 2.10 18.77
CA ASP A 540 4.32 2.64 17.59
C ASP A 540 5.64 1.92 17.26
N PHE A 541 6.05 2.06 16.00
CA PHE A 541 7.30 1.57 15.42
C PHE A 541 7.96 2.68 14.62
N LEU A 542 9.25 2.92 14.85
CA LEU A 542 10.07 3.87 14.11
C LEU A 542 11.25 3.10 13.54
N ALA A 543 11.41 3.11 12.23
CA ALA A 543 12.61 2.66 11.55
C ALA A 543 13.25 3.86 10.86
N SER A 544 14.47 4.23 11.25
CA SER A 544 15.24 5.29 10.60
C SER A 544 16.67 4.84 10.32
N GLY A 545 17.29 5.40 9.30
CA GLY A 545 18.69 5.20 8.96
C GLY A 545 19.43 6.52 8.85
N ASP A 546 20.72 6.47 9.19
CA ASP A 546 21.69 7.52 8.95
C ASP A 546 22.85 6.92 8.14
N TRP A 547 23.07 7.45 6.94
CA TRP A 547 24.12 6.99 6.03
C TRP A 547 25.25 8.02 6.01
N TYR A 548 26.48 7.59 6.34
CA TYR A 548 27.69 8.39 6.24
C TYR A 548 28.59 7.83 5.15
N ALA A 549 28.84 8.61 4.10
CA ALA A 549 29.62 8.19 2.94
C ALA A 549 31.05 7.78 3.35
N GLY A 550 31.39 6.50 3.14
CA GLY A 550 32.73 5.97 3.41
C GLY A 550 33.04 5.68 4.88
N ARG A 551 32.06 5.71 5.79
CA ARG A 551 32.28 5.46 7.23
C ARG A 551 31.40 4.34 7.77
N TYR A 552 30.11 4.59 7.93
CA TYR A 552 29.17 3.60 8.44
C TYR A 552 27.75 3.91 7.99
N PHE A 553 26.93 2.87 7.95
CA PHE A 553 25.49 2.97 7.88
C PHE A 553 24.91 2.66 9.26
N ALA A 554 24.23 3.61 9.87
CA ALA A 554 23.52 3.39 11.12
C ALA A 554 22.04 3.18 10.83
N TYR A 555 21.45 2.18 11.49
CA TYR A 555 20.00 2.01 11.52
C TYR A 555 19.52 2.04 12.96
N ARG A 556 18.34 2.63 13.14
CA ARG A 556 17.65 2.77 14.41
C ARG A 556 16.25 2.21 14.26
N ALA A 557 15.95 1.17 15.02
CA ALA A 557 14.63 0.64 15.18
C ALA A 557 14.16 0.94 16.61
N GLN A 558 13.03 1.62 16.76
CA GLN A 558 12.45 1.94 18.05
C GLN A 558 10.99 1.53 18.08
N THR A 559 10.58 0.86 19.16
CA THR A 559 9.17 0.61 19.45
C THR A 559 8.82 1.22 20.80
N ARG A 560 7.65 1.85 20.90
CA ARG A 560 7.10 2.31 22.19
C ARG A 560 5.73 1.70 22.37
N TYR A 561 5.56 1.07 23.52
CA TYR A 561 4.29 0.49 23.95
C TYR A 561 3.83 1.15 25.26
N ARG A 562 2.58 1.60 25.29
CA ARG A 562 1.91 2.16 26.47
C ARG A 562 0.77 1.24 26.88
N TRP A 563 0.87 0.62 28.03
CA TRP A 563 -0.23 -0.16 28.59
C TRP A 563 -1.06 0.74 29.52
N LEU A 564 -2.36 0.87 29.23
CA LEU A 564 -3.28 1.61 30.10
C LEU A 564 -4.06 0.63 30.98
N ASP A 565 -3.66 0.49 32.23
CA ASP A 565 -4.48 -0.18 33.23
C ASP A 565 -5.62 0.76 33.64
N ARG A 566 -6.84 0.50 33.16
CA ARG A 566 -8.05 1.24 33.58
C ARG A 566 -8.96 0.39 34.47
N PHE A 567 -8.49 -0.73 34.99
CA PHE A 567 -9.25 -1.47 35.99
C PHE A 567 -9.19 -0.73 37.32
N ILE A 568 -10.36 -0.43 37.90
CA ILE A 568 -10.49 0.11 39.25
C ILE A 568 -10.07 -1.00 40.22
N ARG A 569 -8.77 -1.08 40.53
CA ARG A 569 -8.32 -1.63 41.81
C ARG A 569 -8.02 -0.45 42.71
N ALA A 570 -8.68 -0.42 43.86
CA ALA A 570 -8.41 0.56 44.90
C ALA A 570 -6.89 0.64 45.14
N SER A 571 -6.37 1.87 45.22
CA SER A 571 -4.97 2.23 45.43
C SER A 571 -4.05 2.12 44.19
N ARG A 572 -3.80 3.29 43.57
CA ARG A 572 -2.75 3.63 42.57
C ARG A 572 -3.06 3.32 41.10
N ARG A 573 -3.44 4.38 40.36
CA ARG A 573 -3.29 4.43 38.89
C ARG A 573 -1.80 4.51 38.56
N GLY A 574 -1.19 3.43 38.08
CA GLY A 574 0.16 3.43 37.53
C GLY A 574 0.15 3.38 36.01
N LEU A 575 0.83 4.32 35.34
CA LEU A 575 1.06 4.27 33.89
C LEU A 575 2.41 3.58 33.64
N ALA A 576 2.41 2.32 33.18
CA ALA A 576 3.63 1.64 32.77
C ALA A 576 3.92 1.91 31.28
N SER A 577 5.07 2.51 30.99
CA SER A 577 5.53 2.81 29.62
C SER A 577 6.89 2.18 29.39
N THR A 578 6.97 1.18 28.51
CA THR A 578 8.24 0.50 28.15
C THR A 578 8.70 1.00 26.78
N ARG A 579 9.97 1.41 26.68
CA ARG A 579 10.61 1.90 25.45
C ARG A 579 11.76 0.97 25.09
N THR A 580 11.68 0.30 23.95
CA THR A 580 12.75 -0.56 23.43
C THR A 580 13.36 0.10 22.20
N SER A 581 14.66 0.39 22.22
CA SER A 581 15.40 0.96 21.09
C SER A 581 16.61 0.11 20.75
N ILE A 582 16.73 -0.30 19.49
CA ILE A 582 17.87 -1.01 18.94
C ILE A 582 18.54 -0.06 17.94
N THR A 583 19.79 0.31 18.21
CA THR A 583 20.63 1.11 17.31
C THR A 583 21.85 0.28 16.95
N ARG A 584 22.11 0.08 15.66
CA ARG A 584 23.30 -0.65 15.20
C ARG A 584 23.91 0.10 14.02
N ALA A 585 25.24 0.25 14.06
CA ALA A 585 26.02 0.88 13.01
C ALA A 585 26.91 -0.18 12.35
N THR A 586 26.85 -0.28 11.02
CA THR A 586 27.65 -1.21 10.22
C THR A 586 28.75 -0.41 9.51
N PRO A 587 30.05 -0.71 9.74
CA PRO A 587 31.14 -0.01 9.07
C PRO A 587 31.18 -0.33 7.58
N ALA A 588 31.48 0.68 6.76
CA ALA A 588 31.54 0.58 5.30
C ALA A 588 33.00 0.69 4.81
N SER A 589 33.91 -0.18 5.27
CA SER A 589 35.05 -0.63 4.46
C SER A 589 35.78 -1.80 5.12
N PHE A 590 36.05 -2.85 4.33
CA PHE A 590 37.00 -3.90 4.65
C PHE A 590 38.34 -3.49 4.01
N LYS A 591 39.23 -2.91 4.79
CA LYS A 591 40.68 -2.87 4.50
C LYS A 591 41.42 -3.10 5.81
N PRO A 592 42.19 -4.20 5.94
CA PRO A 592 43.10 -4.37 7.07
C PRO A 592 44.39 -3.61 6.75
N THR A 593 44.74 -2.63 7.58
CA THR A 593 46.12 -2.09 7.63
C THR A 593 46.47 -1.78 9.09
N PRO A 594 47.76 -1.93 9.47
CA PRO A 594 48.16 -2.36 10.80
C PRO A 594 48.15 -1.23 11.84
N SER A 595 48.11 -1.66 13.10
CA SER A 595 48.12 -0.83 14.30
C SER A 595 49.28 0.16 14.34
N THR A 596 48.97 1.46 14.37
CA THR A 596 49.85 2.48 14.94
C THR A 596 49.37 2.81 16.34
N ARG A 597 50.20 2.43 17.31
CA ARG A 597 50.05 2.69 18.74
C ARG A 597 50.20 4.21 18.97
N ILE A 598 49.12 4.88 19.38
CA ILE A 598 49.16 6.31 19.77
C ILE A 598 49.08 6.36 21.30
N SER A 599 50.16 6.88 21.90
CA SER A 599 50.32 7.16 23.34
C SER A 599 49.33 8.24 23.83
N PRO A 600 48.87 8.22 25.10
CA PRO A 600 47.92 9.20 25.60
C PRO A 600 48.59 10.57 25.84
N PRO A 601 47.91 11.71 25.57
CA PRO A 601 48.42 13.02 25.93
C PRO A 601 48.27 13.27 27.44
N ARG A 602 49.35 13.82 28.03
CA ARG A 602 49.41 14.30 29.41
C ARG A 602 48.33 15.36 29.67
N ALA A 603 47.74 15.29 30.86
CA ALA A 603 46.85 16.30 31.41
C ALA A 603 47.59 17.63 31.59
N CYS A 604 47.03 18.71 31.06
CA CYS A 604 47.36 20.08 31.46
C CYS A 604 46.19 20.60 32.31
N THR A 605 46.40 20.64 33.62
CA THR A 605 45.67 21.51 34.54
C THR A 605 46.08 22.95 34.27
N ARG A 606 45.06 23.79 34.08
CA ARG A 606 45.18 25.25 34.06
C ARG A 606 45.16 25.81 35.49
N PRO A 607 45.58 27.06 35.67
CA PRO A 607 44.54 28.09 35.88
C PRO A 607 44.18 28.84 34.59
#